data_AF-A0A9D2PSY2-F1
#
_entry.id   AF-A0A9D2PSY2-F1
#
_cell.length_a   1.000
_cell.length_b   1.000
_cell.length_c   1.000
_cell.angle_alpha   90.00
_cell.angle_beta   90.00
_cell.angle_gamma   90.00
#
_symmetry.space_group_name_H-M   'P 1'
#
loop_
_entity.id
_entity.type
_entity.pdbx_description
1 polymer ?
#
loop_
_entity_poly.entity_id
_entity_poly.type
_entity_poly.pdbx_seq_one_letter_code
_entity_poly.pdbx_strand_id
1 'polypeptide(L)'
;MKQEKKRKLFRGKYDGFTLFLVPGLTLCLASLENWFGTNLSVVCSTGGLRLGFALWGILSGIYYMRYTFYLFRLGNYREGAGRGLVFTAGGFLIAAVLIPYEPDLKPQAAILHVALAFLAPVLLAGALTLFLRFISRCSRKRFRKAWQIMWYLEGGALAVFLTAGFINSFLELYVVTGLCGYLRYLERLLRKGISPLRSW
;
A
#
# COMPACT_ATOMS: atom_id res chain seq x y z
N MET A 1 -24.28 6.36 -22.44
CA MET A 1 -24.96 5.55 -21.39
C MET A 1 -24.13 4.42 -20.75
N LYS A 2 -23.58 3.43 -21.49
CA LYS A 2 -22.90 2.25 -20.89
C LYS A 2 -21.60 2.57 -20.12
N GLN A 3 -20.81 3.53 -20.62
CA GLN A 3 -19.60 4.09 -19.98
C GLN A 3 -19.92 4.84 -18.67
N GLU A 4 -21.04 5.56 -18.65
CA GLU A 4 -21.46 6.40 -17.53
C GLU A 4 -22.05 5.60 -16.37
N LYS A 5 -22.79 4.52 -16.67
CA LYS A 5 -23.22 3.51 -15.69
C LYS A 5 -22.01 2.81 -15.03
N LYS A 6 -20.97 2.46 -15.81
CA LYS A 6 -19.69 1.95 -15.26
C LYS A 6 -18.97 3.00 -14.39
N ARG A 7 -19.02 4.30 -14.72
CA ARG A 7 -18.38 5.36 -13.91
C ARG A 7 -19.02 5.53 -12.52
N LYS A 8 -20.34 5.44 -12.41
CA LYS A 8 -21.07 5.51 -11.12
C LYS A 8 -20.81 4.28 -10.25
N LEU A 9 -20.77 3.08 -10.83
CA LEU A 9 -20.58 1.81 -10.10
C LEU A 9 -19.26 1.72 -9.31
N PHE A 10 -18.21 2.42 -9.75
CA PHE A 10 -16.90 2.35 -9.11
C PHE A 10 -16.60 3.48 -8.12
N ARG A 11 -17.51 4.45 -7.92
CA ARG A 11 -17.25 5.62 -7.08
C ARG A 11 -17.14 5.18 -5.61
N GLY A 12 -15.94 5.25 -5.04
CA GLY A 12 -15.70 4.89 -3.65
C GLY A 12 -15.78 3.39 -3.36
N LYS A 13 -15.60 2.53 -4.38
CA LYS A 13 -15.64 1.06 -4.25
C LYS A 13 -14.74 0.53 -3.12
N TYR A 14 -13.62 1.21 -2.90
CA TYR A 14 -12.61 0.83 -1.92
C TYR A 14 -12.67 1.68 -0.64
N ASP A 15 -13.55 2.67 -0.52
CA ASP A 15 -13.50 3.68 0.55
C ASP A 15 -13.63 3.06 1.95
N GLY A 16 -14.50 2.06 2.13
CA GLY A 16 -14.63 1.35 3.40
C GLY A 16 -13.35 0.61 3.80
N PHE A 17 -12.72 -0.08 2.85
CA PHE A 17 -11.43 -0.75 3.07
C PHE A 17 -10.30 0.26 3.33
N THR A 18 -10.27 1.33 2.54
CA THR A 18 -9.19 2.32 2.52
C THR A 18 -9.17 3.19 3.76
N LEU A 19 -10.34 3.57 4.28
CA LEU A 19 -10.46 4.54 5.36
C LEU A 19 -10.66 3.89 6.72
N PHE A 20 -11.31 2.71 6.77
CA PHE A 20 -11.72 2.11 8.04
C PHE A 20 -11.11 0.74 8.25
N LEU A 21 -11.29 -0.20 7.32
CA LEU A 21 -10.86 -1.58 7.57
C LEU A 21 -9.34 -1.70 7.65
N VAL A 22 -8.61 -1.18 6.66
CA VAL A 22 -7.16 -1.35 6.56
C VAL A 22 -6.40 -0.54 7.62
N PRO A 23 -6.63 0.78 7.73
CA PRO A 23 -6.00 1.56 8.78
C PRO A 23 -6.48 1.17 10.19
N GLY A 24 -7.78 0.93 10.36
CA GLY A 24 -8.37 0.66 11.67
C GLY A 24 -7.92 -0.66 12.27
N LEU A 25 -7.91 -1.75 11.50
CA LEU A 25 -7.39 -3.04 12.00
C LEU A 25 -5.90 -2.96 12.31
N THR A 26 -5.11 -2.29 11.46
CA THR A 26 -3.68 -2.10 11.69
C THR A 26 -3.42 -1.29 12.95
N LEU A 27 -4.21 -0.24 13.20
CA LEU A 27 -4.14 0.56 14.42
C LEU A 27 -4.51 -0.27 15.66
N CYS A 28 -5.59 -1.05 15.59
CA CYS A 28 -6.01 -1.92 16.69
C CYS A 28 -4.91 -2.92 17.06
N LEU A 29 -4.29 -3.57 16.06
CA LEU A 29 -3.19 -4.51 16.28
C LEU A 29 -1.95 -3.82 16.84
N ALA A 30 -1.56 -2.67 16.28
CA ALA A 30 -0.41 -1.91 16.75
C ALA A 30 -0.59 -1.40 18.19
N SER A 31 -1.84 -1.18 18.63
CA SER A 31 -2.16 -0.69 19.98
C SER A 31 -2.13 -1.76 21.07
N LEU A 32 -1.90 -3.03 20.71
CA LEU A 32 -1.79 -4.12 21.69
C LEU A 32 -0.45 -4.09 22.45
N GLU A 33 0.57 -3.46 21.88
CA GLU A 33 1.94 -3.42 22.41
C GLU A 33 2.58 -2.03 22.20
N ASN A 34 3.84 -1.87 22.59
CA ASN A 34 4.57 -0.61 22.39
C ASN A 34 4.86 -0.34 20.90
N TRP A 35 4.30 0.76 20.38
CA TRP A 35 4.38 1.14 18.97
C TRP A 35 5.80 1.28 18.43
N PHE A 36 6.75 1.67 19.29
CA PHE A 36 8.15 1.88 18.91
C PHE A 36 9.08 0.74 19.31
N GLY A 37 8.60 -0.19 20.16
CA GLY A 37 9.39 -1.29 20.72
C GLY A 37 9.15 -2.64 20.06
N THR A 38 8.05 -2.81 19.33
CA THR A 38 7.67 -4.07 18.68
C THR A 38 7.28 -3.87 17.21
N ASN A 39 6.96 -4.96 16.51
CA ASN A 39 6.36 -4.95 15.17
C ASN A 39 5.12 -5.84 15.14
N LEU A 40 4.23 -5.64 14.17
CA LEU A 40 2.95 -6.34 14.07
C LEU A 40 3.13 -7.87 13.98
N SER A 41 4.16 -8.33 13.29
CA SER A 41 4.46 -9.77 13.19
C SER A 41 4.78 -10.39 14.55
N VAL A 42 5.52 -9.68 15.42
CA VAL A 42 5.77 -10.09 16.81
C VAL A 42 4.48 -10.06 17.61
N VAL A 43 3.75 -8.94 17.60
CA VAL A 43 2.50 -8.74 18.35
C VAL A 43 1.49 -9.85 18.06
N CYS A 44 1.31 -10.18 16.78
CA CYS A 44 0.35 -11.20 16.37
C CYS A 44 0.85 -12.63 16.61
N SER A 45 2.17 -12.85 16.64
CA SER A 45 2.76 -14.15 16.96
C SER A 45 2.62 -14.47 18.45
N THR A 46 2.97 -13.51 19.33
CA THR A 46 2.88 -13.68 20.79
C THR A 46 1.44 -13.70 21.30
N GLY A 47 0.54 -12.90 20.70
CA GLY A 47 -0.86 -12.82 21.09
C GLY A 47 -1.77 -13.95 20.59
N GLY A 48 -1.22 -14.99 19.93
CA GLY A 48 -2.02 -16.08 19.36
C GLY A 48 -2.90 -15.69 18.17
N LEU A 49 -2.73 -14.48 17.63
CA LEU A 49 -3.51 -13.90 16.53
C LEU A 49 -2.90 -14.16 15.15
N ARG A 50 -1.93 -15.08 15.06
CA ARG A 50 -1.15 -15.35 13.84
C ARG A 50 -2.01 -15.68 12.62
N LEU A 51 -3.05 -16.50 12.77
CA LEU A 51 -3.95 -16.81 11.65
C LEU A 51 -4.71 -15.55 11.20
N GLY A 52 -5.18 -14.73 12.14
CA GLY A 52 -5.81 -13.45 11.86
C GLY A 52 -4.88 -12.49 11.11
N PHE A 53 -3.62 -12.42 11.53
CA PHE A 53 -2.58 -11.64 10.86
C PHE A 53 -2.30 -12.13 9.44
N ALA A 54 -2.22 -13.45 9.22
CA ALA A 54 -2.04 -14.03 7.89
C ALA A 54 -3.22 -13.71 6.97
N LEU A 55 -4.46 -13.93 7.43
CA LEU A 55 -5.67 -13.58 6.69
C LEU A 55 -5.72 -12.09 6.36
N TRP A 56 -5.34 -11.25 7.33
CA TRP A 56 -5.26 -9.82 7.18
C TRP A 56 -4.23 -9.38 6.14
N GLY A 57 -3.02 -9.94 6.20
CA GLY A 57 -1.96 -9.69 5.24
C GLY A 57 -2.32 -10.11 3.82
N ILE A 58 -2.99 -11.26 3.67
CA ILE A 58 -3.49 -11.73 2.37
C ILE A 58 -4.54 -10.76 1.83
N LEU A 59 -5.51 -10.38 2.67
CA LEU A 59 -6.58 -9.46 2.29
C LEU A 59 -6.03 -8.10 1.88
N SER A 60 -5.10 -7.54 2.66
CA SER A 60 -4.45 -6.26 2.37
C SER A 60 -3.58 -6.33 1.11
N GLY A 61 -2.83 -7.41 0.89
CA GLY A 61 -2.05 -7.62 -0.34
C GLY A 61 -2.91 -7.69 -1.60
N ILE A 62 -4.01 -8.45 -1.55
CA ILE A 62 -4.98 -8.48 -2.65
C ILE A 62 -5.60 -7.10 -2.86
N TYR A 63 -5.97 -6.40 -1.78
CA TYR A 63 -6.53 -5.06 -1.83
C TYR A 63 -5.60 -4.06 -2.53
N TYR A 64 -4.34 -3.94 -2.09
CA TYR A 64 -3.37 -3.02 -2.68
C TYR A 64 -3.10 -3.31 -4.14
N MET A 65 -2.95 -4.60 -4.49
CA MET A 65 -2.77 -5.04 -5.86
C MET A 65 -3.96 -4.63 -6.75
N ARG A 66 -5.18 -4.93 -6.30
CA ARG A 66 -6.41 -4.64 -7.06
C ARG A 66 -6.67 -3.14 -7.18
N TYR A 67 -6.43 -2.37 -6.13
CA TYR A 67 -6.62 -0.92 -6.15
C TYR A 67 -5.59 -0.25 -7.07
N THR A 68 -4.33 -0.68 -7.02
CA THR A 68 -3.28 -0.12 -7.90
C THR A 68 -3.57 -0.43 -9.37
N PHE A 69 -3.97 -1.66 -9.71
CA PHE A 69 -4.42 -1.97 -11.08
C PHE A 69 -5.66 -1.18 -11.51
N TYR A 70 -6.55 -0.89 -10.56
CA TYR A 70 -7.69 -0.03 -10.82
C TYR A 70 -7.24 1.41 -11.17
N LEU A 71 -6.27 1.97 -10.44
CA LEU A 71 -5.69 3.28 -10.76
C LEU A 71 -4.97 3.26 -12.13
N PHE A 72 -4.21 2.20 -12.42
CA PHE A 72 -3.54 2.06 -13.72
C PHE A 72 -4.56 2.10 -14.86
N ARG A 73 -5.70 1.40 -14.70
CA ARG A 73 -6.78 1.43 -15.69
C ARG A 73 -7.41 2.82 -15.82
N LEU A 74 -7.61 3.53 -14.71
CA LEU A 74 -8.13 4.91 -14.73
C LEU A 74 -7.18 5.88 -15.44
N GLY A 75 -5.87 5.71 -15.24
CA GLY A 75 -4.83 6.52 -15.87
C GLY A 75 -4.39 6.04 -17.25
N ASN A 76 -5.05 5.03 -17.82
CA ASN A 76 -4.67 4.38 -19.09
C ASN A 76 -3.20 3.90 -19.15
N TYR A 77 -2.67 3.45 -18.01
CA TYR A 77 -1.32 2.92 -17.89
C TYR A 77 -1.28 1.43 -18.26
N ARG A 78 -0.46 1.09 -19.25
CA ARG A 78 -0.37 -0.27 -19.82
C ARG A 78 1.03 -0.89 -19.75
N GLU A 79 2.00 -0.15 -19.21
CA GLU A 79 3.41 -0.58 -19.17
C GLU A 79 3.59 -1.84 -18.32
N GLY A 80 4.37 -2.79 -18.84
CA GLY A 80 4.63 -4.08 -18.17
C GLY A 80 5.39 -3.92 -16.85
N ALA A 81 6.37 -3.01 -16.79
CA ALA A 81 7.23 -2.83 -15.61
C ALA A 81 6.44 -2.52 -14.34
N GLY A 82 5.58 -1.49 -14.36
CA GLY A 82 4.76 -1.15 -13.19
C GLY A 82 3.77 -2.25 -12.81
N ARG A 83 3.24 -3.01 -13.78
CA ARG A 83 2.35 -4.15 -13.50
C ARG A 83 3.10 -5.31 -12.85
N GLY A 84 4.32 -5.60 -13.33
CA GLY A 84 5.22 -6.60 -12.73
C GLY A 84 5.53 -6.27 -11.28
N LEU A 85 5.94 -5.01 -10.99
CA LEU A 85 6.20 -4.56 -9.63
C LEU A 85 5.00 -4.73 -8.70
N VAL A 86 3.78 -4.42 -9.15
CA VAL A 86 2.56 -4.63 -8.36
C VAL A 86 2.30 -6.11 -8.07
N PHE A 87 2.49 -7.00 -9.04
CA PHE A 87 2.35 -8.44 -8.83
C PHE A 87 3.40 -8.97 -7.84
N THR A 88 4.67 -8.58 -8.02
CA THR A 88 5.76 -9.00 -7.14
C THR A 88 5.54 -8.48 -5.72
N ALA A 89 5.14 -7.20 -5.55
CA ALA A 89 4.83 -6.62 -4.26
C ALA A 89 3.70 -7.39 -3.53
N GLY A 90 2.60 -7.68 -4.23
CA GLY A 90 1.49 -8.47 -3.68
C GLY A 90 1.93 -9.89 -3.30
N GLY A 91 2.72 -10.54 -4.15
CA GLY A 91 3.28 -11.87 -3.89
C GLY A 91 4.19 -11.88 -2.67
N PHE A 92 5.07 -10.89 -2.53
CA PHE A 92 5.97 -10.76 -1.38
C PHE A 92 5.20 -10.53 -0.09
N LEU A 93 4.18 -9.67 -0.09
CA LEU A 93 3.39 -9.43 1.12
C LEU A 93 2.62 -10.70 1.54
N ILE A 94 2.01 -11.40 0.59
CA ILE A 94 1.30 -12.66 0.86
C ILE A 94 2.28 -13.73 1.37
N ALA A 95 3.43 -13.88 0.73
CA ALA A 95 4.45 -14.84 1.14
C ALA A 95 4.98 -14.51 2.55
N ALA A 96 5.25 -13.24 2.85
CA ALA A 96 5.72 -12.80 4.16
C ALA A 96 4.76 -13.24 5.27
N VAL A 97 3.46 -12.94 5.13
CA VAL A 97 2.49 -13.25 6.20
C VAL A 97 2.16 -14.74 6.35
N LEU A 98 2.48 -15.57 5.35
CA LEU A 98 2.39 -17.02 5.44
C LEU A 98 3.60 -17.64 6.14
N ILE A 99 4.76 -16.97 6.11
CA ILE A 99 5.96 -17.43 6.79
C ILE A 99 5.88 -17.05 8.28
N PRO A 100 5.90 -18.03 9.21
CA PRO A 100 6.00 -17.74 10.64
C PRO A 100 7.17 -16.81 10.99
N TYR A 101 6.88 -15.77 11.77
CA TYR A 101 7.92 -14.97 12.41
C TYR A 101 8.22 -15.54 13.81
N GLU A 102 9.22 -16.42 13.86
CA GLU A 102 9.73 -17.07 15.08
C GLU A 102 11.27 -17.05 15.04
N PRO A 103 11.90 -15.89 15.32
CA PRO A 103 13.33 -15.70 15.13
C PRO A 103 14.19 -16.66 15.97
N ASP A 104 13.73 -17.01 17.17
CA ASP A 104 14.47 -17.90 18.10
C ASP A 104 14.46 -19.37 17.65
N LEU A 105 13.39 -19.82 17.00
CA LEU A 105 13.21 -21.20 16.55
C LEU A 105 13.68 -21.41 15.09
N LYS A 106 13.41 -20.43 14.22
CA LYS A 106 13.64 -20.51 12.76
C LYS A 106 14.20 -19.19 12.23
N PRO A 107 15.46 -18.85 12.53
CA PRO A 107 16.05 -17.55 12.19
C PRO A 107 16.08 -17.29 10.68
N GLN A 108 16.34 -18.31 9.86
CA GLN A 108 16.36 -18.16 8.40
C GLN A 108 14.96 -17.79 7.84
N ALA A 109 13.90 -18.40 8.37
CA ALA A 109 12.53 -18.08 7.97
C ALA A 109 12.14 -16.66 8.41
N ALA A 110 12.55 -16.24 9.61
CA ALA A 110 12.33 -14.89 10.10
C ALA A 110 13.05 -13.82 9.24
N ILE A 111 14.29 -14.07 8.83
CA ILE A 111 15.03 -13.18 7.90
C ILE A 111 14.28 -13.06 6.58
N LEU A 112 13.82 -14.19 6.00
CA LEU A 112 13.06 -14.17 4.75
C LEU A 112 11.72 -13.43 4.90
N HIS A 113 11.00 -13.65 6.00
CA HIS A 113 9.78 -12.92 6.34
C HIS A 113 10.03 -11.41 6.34
N VAL A 114 11.05 -10.96 7.07
CA VAL A 114 11.40 -9.53 7.19
C VAL A 114 11.79 -8.96 5.83
N ALA A 115 12.62 -9.68 5.05
CA ALA A 115 13.04 -9.23 3.73
C ALA A 115 11.84 -9.06 2.78
N LEU A 116 10.93 -10.04 2.74
CA LEU A 116 9.73 -9.98 1.90
C LEU A 116 8.77 -8.87 2.35
N ALA A 117 8.52 -8.75 3.66
CA ALA A 117 7.66 -7.72 4.24
C ALA A 117 8.19 -6.32 3.98
N PHE A 118 9.52 -6.12 4.01
CA PHE A 118 10.17 -4.85 3.71
C PHE A 118 10.16 -4.52 2.22
N LEU A 119 10.48 -5.50 1.36
CA LEU A 119 10.55 -5.27 -0.09
C LEU A 119 9.18 -5.05 -0.73
N ALA A 120 8.11 -5.64 -0.18
CA ALA A 120 6.75 -5.47 -0.71
C ALA A 120 6.29 -3.99 -0.85
N PRO A 121 6.32 -3.15 0.21
CA PRO A 121 5.95 -1.75 0.09
C PRO A 121 6.93 -0.94 -0.77
N VAL A 122 8.23 -1.29 -0.79
CA VAL A 122 9.23 -0.64 -1.67
C VAL A 122 8.91 -0.87 -3.14
N LEU A 123 8.60 -2.11 -3.53
CA LEU A 123 8.20 -2.46 -4.90
C LEU A 123 6.90 -1.78 -5.30
N LEU A 124 5.93 -1.72 -4.38
CA LEU A 124 4.66 -1.04 -4.62
C LEU A 124 4.84 0.48 -4.79
N ALA A 125 5.68 1.12 -3.96
CA ALA A 125 6.06 2.51 -4.12
C ALA A 125 6.73 2.74 -5.48
N GLY A 126 7.67 1.88 -5.88
CA GLY A 126 8.27 1.91 -7.21
C GLY A 126 7.24 1.85 -8.35
N ALA A 127 6.25 0.96 -8.23
CA ALA A 127 5.17 0.86 -9.22
C ALA A 127 4.32 2.13 -9.31
N LEU A 128 3.97 2.72 -8.15
CA LEU A 128 3.22 3.97 -8.07
C LEU A 128 4.04 5.15 -8.61
N THR A 129 5.35 5.16 -8.40
CA THR A 129 6.28 6.16 -8.93
C THR A 129 6.35 6.09 -10.46
N LEU A 130 6.47 4.90 -11.05
CA LEU A 130 6.42 4.72 -12.51
C LEU A 130 5.08 5.18 -13.09
N PHE A 131 3.98 4.83 -12.43
CA PHE A 131 2.64 5.25 -12.83
C PHE A 131 2.46 6.76 -12.73
N LEU A 132 2.89 7.37 -11.62
CA LEU A 132 2.81 8.81 -11.40
C LEU A 132 3.64 9.56 -12.45
N ARG A 133 4.85 9.07 -12.76
CA ARG A 133 5.69 9.61 -13.83
C ARG A 133 4.99 9.54 -15.18
N PHE A 134 4.31 8.44 -15.49
CA PHE A 134 3.52 8.31 -16.72
C PHE A 134 2.41 9.36 -16.82
N ILE A 135 1.52 9.44 -15.83
CA ILE A 135 0.39 10.39 -15.87
C ILE A 135 0.83 11.86 -15.76
N SER A 136 1.98 12.11 -15.14
CA SER A 136 2.58 13.46 -15.03
C SER A 136 3.09 13.99 -16.37
N ARG A 137 3.36 13.13 -17.36
CA ARG A 137 3.75 13.58 -18.72
C ARG A 137 2.65 14.42 -19.38
N CYS A 138 1.39 14.11 -19.10
CA CYS A 138 0.25 14.83 -19.69
C CYS A 138 -0.03 16.18 -19.00
N SER A 139 0.26 16.34 -17.70
CA SER A 139 0.04 17.59 -16.98
C SER A 139 0.87 17.69 -15.69
N ARG A 140 2.10 18.19 -15.80
CA ARG A 140 3.06 18.27 -14.68
C ARG A 140 2.54 19.10 -13.51
N LYS A 141 1.89 20.25 -13.79
CA LYS A 141 1.34 21.14 -12.74
C LYS A 141 0.27 20.44 -11.90
N ARG A 142 -0.57 19.63 -12.53
CA ARG A 142 -1.68 18.95 -11.86
C ARG A 142 -1.23 17.85 -10.90
N PHE A 143 -0.18 17.12 -11.26
CA PHE A 143 0.36 16.01 -10.45
C PHE A 143 1.49 16.43 -9.50
N ARG A 144 1.85 17.73 -9.45
CA ARG A 144 2.91 18.24 -8.55
C ARG A 144 2.64 17.90 -7.08
N LYS A 145 1.41 18.11 -6.61
CA LYS A 145 1.02 17.78 -5.23
C LYS A 145 1.07 16.27 -4.97
N ALA A 146 0.73 15.44 -5.96
CA ALA A 146 0.85 13.99 -5.83
C ALA A 146 2.32 13.56 -5.64
N TRP A 147 3.24 14.14 -6.41
CA TRP A 147 4.68 13.93 -6.21
C TRP A 147 5.15 14.34 -4.82
N GLN A 148 4.74 15.52 -4.35
CA GLN A 148 5.11 15.99 -3.01
C GLN A 148 4.64 15.03 -1.92
N ILE A 149 3.37 14.59 -1.96
CA ILE A 149 2.83 13.64 -0.98
C ILE A 149 3.61 12.32 -1.03
N MET A 150 3.93 11.81 -2.23
CA MET A 150 4.70 10.57 -2.38
C MET A 150 6.10 10.69 -1.76
N TRP A 151 6.81 11.79 -2.03
CA TRP A 151 8.12 12.06 -1.43
C TRP A 151 8.06 12.21 0.09
N TYR A 152 7.02 12.86 0.63
CA TYR A 152 6.84 12.94 2.09
C TYR A 152 6.56 11.56 2.70
N LEU A 153 5.77 10.72 2.04
CA LEU A 153 5.50 9.35 2.51
C LEU A 153 6.78 8.51 2.49
N GLU A 154 7.49 8.48 1.37
CA GLU A 154 8.74 7.71 1.23
C GLU A 154 9.83 8.23 2.17
N GLY A 155 10.05 9.55 2.19
CA GLY A 155 11.06 10.19 3.05
C GLY A 155 10.73 10.05 4.54
N GLY A 156 9.46 10.17 4.93
CA GLY A 156 9.02 9.96 6.30
C GLY A 156 9.17 8.50 6.75
N ALA A 157 8.83 7.54 5.90
CA ALA A 157 9.03 6.12 6.19
C ALA A 157 10.51 5.79 6.35
N LEU A 158 11.36 6.31 5.45
CA LEU A 158 12.81 6.15 5.53
C LEU A 158 13.39 6.79 6.81
N ALA A 159 12.95 8.01 7.15
CA ALA A 159 13.41 8.70 8.36
C ALA A 159 13.07 7.89 9.62
N VAL A 160 11.81 7.44 9.76
CA VAL A 160 11.39 6.61 10.88
C VAL A 160 12.21 5.32 10.94
N PHE A 161 12.40 4.63 9.82
CA PHE A 161 13.22 3.41 9.76
C PHE A 161 14.67 3.64 10.22
N LEU A 162 15.33 4.69 9.70
CA LEU A 162 16.71 5.02 10.07
C LEU A 162 16.84 5.43 11.54
N THR A 163 15.86 6.15 12.09
CA THR A 163 15.87 6.54 13.51
C THR A 163 15.63 5.37 14.46
N ALA A 164 14.77 4.42 14.07
CA ALA A 164 14.44 3.26 14.90
C ALA A 164 15.50 2.15 14.80
N GLY A 165 16.14 1.99 13.64
CA GLY A 165 17.10 0.91 13.36
C GLY A 165 16.44 -0.45 13.06
N PHE A 166 15.11 -0.53 13.06
CA PHE A 166 14.34 -1.71 12.69
C PHE A 166 12.92 -1.32 12.24
N ILE A 167 12.16 -2.29 11.72
CA ILE A 167 10.76 -2.10 11.33
C ILE A 167 9.89 -2.23 12.57
N ASN A 168 9.33 -1.12 13.07
CA ASN A 168 8.43 -1.10 14.22
C ASN A 168 6.96 -0.88 13.83
N SER A 169 6.04 -1.11 14.77
CA SER A 169 4.60 -1.00 14.55
C SER A 169 4.16 0.41 14.15
N PHE A 170 4.84 1.45 14.63
CA PHE A 170 4.60 2.82 14.18
C PHE A 170 4.91 3.01 12.68
N LEU A 171 6.05 2.50 12.21
CA LEU A 171 6.42 2.54 10.80
C LEU A 171 5.40 1.77 9.94
N GLU A 172 4.99 0.59 10.39
CA GLU A 172 3.99 -0.22 9.69
C GLU A 172 2.65 0.54 9.58
N LEU A 173 2.20 1.14 10.69
CA LEU A 173 0.99 1.96 10.71
C LEU A 173 1.10 3.19 9.80
N TYR A 174 2.24 3.88 9.82
CA TYR A 174 2.53 5.03 8.96
C TYR A 174 2.46 4.66 7.48
N VAL A 175 3.11 3.56 7.09
CA VAL A 175 3.12 3.08 5.69
C VAL A 175 1.71 2.66 5.26
N VAL A 176 0.99 1.90 6.09
CA VAL A 176 -0.36 1.41 5.78
C VAL A 176 -1.35 2.57 5.61
N THR A 177 -1.40 3.47 6.59
CA THR A 177 -2.32 4.63 6.57
C THR A 177 -1.97 5.59 5.43
N GLY A 178 -0.68 5.88 5.25
CA GLY A 178 -0.16 6.74 4.20
C GLY A 178 -0.47 6.21 2.80
N LEU A 179 -0.23 4.92 2.56
CA LEU A 179 -0.51 4.27 1.28
C LEU A 179 -2.00 4.26 0.96
N CYS A 180 -2.85 3.93 1.94
CA CYS A 180 -4.31 4.02 1.80
C CYS A 180 -4.76 5.45 1.41
N GLY A 181 -4.29 6.45 2.16
CA GLY A 181 -4.58 7.86 1.89
C GLY A 181 -4.11 8.28 0.50
N TYR A 182 -2.92 7.85 0.09
CA TYR A 182 -2.31 8.19 -1.19
C TYR A 182 -3.05 7.57 -2.38
N LEU A 183 -3.40 6.28 -2.31
CA LEU A 183 -4.20 5.61 -3.34
C LEU A 183 -5.55 6.32 -3.53
N ARG A 184 -6.21 6.68 -2.42
CA ARG A 184 -7.46 7.42 -2.46
C ARG A 184 -7.30 8.81 -3.06
N TYR A 185 -6.24 9.52 -2.68
CA TYR A 185 -5.91 10.82 -3.21
C TYR A 185 -5.69 10.78 -4.73
N LEU A 186 -4.88 9.83 -5.21
CA LEU A 186 -4.64 9.61 -6.64
C LEU A 186 -5.93 9.28 -7.40
N GLU A 187 -6.80 8.44 -6.84
CA GLU A 187 -8.09 8.13 -7.45
C GLU A 187 -8.94 9.40 -7.65
N ARG A 188 -9.06 10.23 -6.60
CA ARG A 188 -9.80 11.49 -6.66
C ARG A 188 -9.19 12.44 -7.69
N LEU A 189 -7.86 12.53 -7.71
CA LEU A 189 -7.14 13.38 -8.64
C LEU A 189 -7.34 12.93 -10.09
N LEU A 190 -7.21 11.64 -10.40
CA LEU A 190 -7.42 11.07 -11.73
C LEU A 190 -8.84 11.34 -12.22
N ARG A 191 -9.86 11.08 -11.37
CA ARG A 191 -11.27 11.30 -11.72
C ARG A 191 -11.61 12.75 -12.01
N LYS A 192 -11.06 13.70 -11.26
CA LYS A 192 -11.20 15.15 -11.51
C LYS A 192 -10.63 15.59 -12.87
N GLY A 193 -9.81 14.76 -13.53
CA GLY A 193 -9.34 15.03 -14.89
C GLY A 193 -10.09 14.34 -16.00
N ILE A 194 -10.99 13.44 -15.63
CA ILE A 194 -11.87 12.74 -16.57
C ILE A 194 -13.20 13.52 -16.67
N SER A 195 -13.31 14.71 -16.07
CA SER A 195 -14.40 15.67 -16.34
C SER A 195 -14.19 16.34 -17.70
N PRO A 196 -15.26 16.54 -18.49
CA PRO A 196 -15.18 16.72 -19.93
C PRO A 196 -14.57 18.07 -20.30
N LEU A 197 -13.31 18.04 -20.72
CA LEU A 197 -12.74 19.05 -21.61
C LEU A 197 -12.54 18.39 -22.97
N ARG A 198 -13.65 18.30 -23.73
CA ARG A 198 -13.69 18.28 -25.19
C ARG A 198 -15.15 18.35 -25.63
N SER A 199 -15.71 19.55 -25.52
CA SER A 199 -16.75 20.04 -26.42
C SER A 199 -16.07 21.08 -27.30
N TRP A 200 -15.56 20.63 -28.44
CA TRP A 200 -15.40 21.38 -29.68
C TRP A 200 -15.53 20.35 -30.79
#